data_AF-A0A7S1NNC8-F1
#
_entry.id   AF-A0A7S1NNC8-F1
#
_cell.length_a   1.000
_cell.length_b   1.000
_cell.length_c   1.000
_cell.angle_alpha   90.00
_cell.angle_beta   90.00
_cell.angle_gamma   90.00
#
_symmetry.space_group_name_H-M   'P 1'
#
loop_
_entity.id
_entity.type
_entity.pdbx_description
1 polymer ?
#
loop_
_entity_poly.entity_id
_entity_poly.type
_entity_poly.pdbx_seq_one_letter_code
_entity_poly.pdbx_strand_id
1 'polypeptide(L)'
;ADYVEAWCVQQGIQFRKRVITECKRGVTARDVYEKLSREIRYAFYQEAVDQDGVQAVMFGHHQGDLQENVISNLMKRCQLLDIAGMAVEDVSSDVTIWRPLLPHVKDEILAFAHQYGVPYFKDTTPAWSTRGSMRNQLQPLLADMYGSGYLQNLSSLAEHSCQMSELVHVHILEPFLK
;
A
#
# COMPACT_ATOMS: atom_id res chain seq x y z
N ALA A 1 0.10 -1.23 -19.73
CA ALA A 1 -1.34 -0.93 -19.65
C ALA A 1 -2.12 -1.88 -20.55
N ASP A 2 -1.72 -1.99 -21.81
CA ASP A 2 -2.42 -2.76 -22.85
C ASP A 2 -2.65 -4.24 -22.48
N TYR A 3 -1.68 -4.91 -21.84
CA TYR A 3 -1.89 -6.28 -21.35
C TYR A 3 -3.01 -6.40 -20.31
N VAL A 4 -3.07 -5.45 -19.36
CA VAL A 4 -4.10 -5.45 -18.30
C VAL A 4 -5.47 -5.16 -18.91
N GLU A 5 -5.54 -4.20 -19.84
CA GLU A 5 -6.74 -3.88 -20.60
C GLU A 5 -7.29 -5.11 -21.33
N ALA A 6 -6.43 -5.80 -22.10
CA ALA A 6 -6.81 -7.02 -22.81
C ALA A 6 -7.29 -8.13 -21.86
N TRP A 7 -6.59 -8.34 -20.74
CA TRP A 7 -6.97 -9.35 -19.76
C TRP A 7 -8.31 -9.03 -19.09
N CYS A 8 -8.54 -7.79 -18.66
CA CYS A 8 -9.82 -7.37 -18.08
C CYS A 8 -10.98 -7.58 -19.06
N VAL A 9 -10.81 -7.19 -20.33
CA VAL A 9 -11.83 -7.39 -21.37
C VAL A 9 -12.14 -8.87 -21.57
N GLN A 10 -11.12 -9.75 -21.57
CA GLN A 10 -11.32 -11.20 -21.69
C GLN A 10 -12.09 -11.80 -20.50
N GLN A 11 -11.93 -11.22 -19.30
CA GLN A 11 -12.63 -11.67 -18.09
C GLN A 11 -13.99 -10.98 -17.89
N GLY A 12 -14.43 -10.12 -18.81
CA GLY A 12 -15.67 -9.34 -18.66
C GLY A 12 -15.60 -8.27 -17.57
N ILE A 13 -14.39 -7.85 -17.20
CA ILE A 13 -14.14 -6.82 -16.18
C ILE A 13 -14.03 -5.45 -16.87
N GLN A 14 -14.78 -4.47 -16.38
CA GLN A 14 -14.67 -3.09 -16.86
C GLN A 14 -13.26 -2.54 -16.58
N PHE A 15 -12.62 -1.99 -17.61
CA PHE A 15 -11.29 -1.41 -17.51
C PHE A 15 -11.34 0.10 -17.73
N ARG A 16 -10.73 0.87 -16.83
CA ARG A 16 -10.59 2.33 -16.92
C ARG A 16 -9.10 2.70 -16.91
N LYS A 17 -8.69 3.62 -17.78
CA LYS A 17 -7.30 4.08 -17.90
C LYS A 17 -7.24 5.60 -18.00
N ARG A 18 -6.42 6.23 -17.16
CA ARG A 18 -6.05 7.64 -17.26
C ARG A 18 -4.55 7.77 -17.53
N VAL A 19 -4.20 8.48 -18.59
CA VAL A 19 -2.80 8.84 -18.89
C VAL A 19 -2.53 10.23 -18.32
N ILE A 20 -1.56 10.32 -17.42
CA ILE A 20 -1.18 11.59 -16.79
C ILE A 20 -0.18 12.31 -17.69
N THR A 21 -0.53 13.52 -18.12
CA THR A 21 0.32 14.40 -18.94
C THR A 21 0.65 15.72 -18.23
N GLU A 22 -0.08 16.03 -17.15
CA GLU A 22 -0.03 17.25 -16.34
C GLU A 22 1.28 17.39 -15.54
N CYS A 23 1.93 16.27 -15.21
CA CYS A 23 3.26 16.26 -14.61
C CYS A 23 4.15 15.19 -15.23
N LYS A 24 5.45 15.48 -15.35
CA LYS A 24 6.44 14.55 -15.89
C LYS A 24 7.56 14.31 -14.89
N ARG A 25 7.83 13.03 -14.64
CA ARG A 25 8.92 12.61 -13.75
C ARG A 25 10.26 13.10 -14.31
N GLY A 26 11.04 13.80 -13.49
CA GLY A 26 12.34 14.36 -13.88
C GLY A 26 12.28 15.77 -14.49
N VAL A 27 11.09 16.29 -14.77
CA VAL A 27 10.89 17.71 -15.17
C VAL A 27 10.26 18.48 -14.03
N THR A 28 9.17 17.95 -13.47
CA THR A 28 8.51 18.50 -12.29
C THR A 28 9.35 18.16 -11.05
N ALA A 29 9.47 19.12 -10.12
CA ALA A 29 10.10 18.89 -8.82
C ALA A 29 9.48 17.66 -8.14
N ARG A 30 10.31 16.84 -7.49
CA ARG A 30 9.92 15.49 -7.07
C ARG A 30 8.76 15.49 -6.07
N ASP A 31 8.82 16.37 -5.09
CA ASP A 31 7.78 16.60 -4.08
C ASP A 31 6.45 17.03 -4.73
N VAL A 32 6.51 17.95 -5.70
CA VAL A 32 5.35 18.40 -6.46
C VAL A 32 4.77 17.26 -7.32
N TYR A 33 5.63 16.48 -7.97
CA TYR A 33 5.23 15.32 -8.76
C TYR A 33 4.53 14.26 -7.90
N GLU A 34 5.11 13.89 -6.75
CA GLU A 34 4.54 12.90 -5.83
C GLU A 34 3.19 13.36 -5.29
N LYS A 35 3.04 14.65 -4.95
CA LYS A 35 1.77 15.23 -4.50
C LYS A 35 0.73 15.26 -5.62
N LEU A 36 1.04 15.84 -6.78
CA LEU A 36 0.10 16.00 -7.89
C LEU A 36 -0.36 14.64 -8.44
N SER A 37 0.57 13.69 -8.62
CA SER A 37 0.22 12.35 -9.10
C SER A 37 -0.65 11.59 -8.10
N ARG A 38 -0.47 11.82 -6.80
CA ARG A 38 -1.37 11.28 -5.77
C ARG A 38 -2.76 11.91 -5.89
N GLU A 39 -2.88 13.23 -5.92
CA GLU A 39 -4.17 13.92 -6.05
C GLU A 39 -4.93 13.47 -7.31
N ILE A 40 -4.26 13.43 -8.45
CA ILE A 40 -4.80 12.95 -9.73
C ILE A 40 -5.34 11.52 -9.63
N ARG A 41 -4.57 10.64 -8.98
CA ARG A 41 -4.93 9.22 -8.83
C ARG A 41 -6.15 9.05 -7.93
N TYR A 42 -6.22 9.78 -6.82
CA TYR A 42 -7.36 9.72 -5.91
C TYR A 42 -8.63 10.36 -6.49
N ALA A 43 -8.50 11.47 -7.21
CA ALA A 43 -9.63 12.05 -7.95
C ALA A 43 -10.20 11.05 -8.98
N PHE A 44 -9.33 10.30 -9.67
CA PHE A 44 -9.76 9.25 -10.60
C PHE A 44 -10.45 8.07 -9.91
N TYR A 45 -10.04 7.72 -8.69
CA TYR A 45 -10.72 6.71 -7.89
C TYR A 45 -12.10 7.19 -7.43
N GLN A 46 -12.20 8.42 -6.94
CA GLN A 46 -13.48 9.01 -6.53
C GLN A 46 -14.45 9.07 -7.71
N GLU A 47 -13.98 9.49 -8.88
CA GLU A 47 -14.81 9.50 -10.09
C GLU A 47 -15.36 8.11 -10.43
N ALA A 48 -14.55 7.06 -10.32
CA ALA A 48 -15.01 5.69 -10.56
C ALA A 48 -16.02 5.22 -9.51
N VAL A 49 -15.78 5.56 -8.24
CA VAL A 49 -16.70 5.29 -7.12
C VAL A 49 -18.07 5.91 -7.39
N ASP A 50 -18.10 7.20 -7.75
CA ASP A 50 -19.33 7.95 -7.97
C ASP A 50 -20.10 7.47 -9.21
N GLN A 51 -19.40 7.19 -10.31
CA GLN A 51 -20.03 6.79 -11.58
C GLN A 51 -20.62 5.38 -11.53
N ASP A 52 -19.90 4.44 -10.91
CA ASP A 52 -20.28 3.03 -10.91
C ASP A 52 -21.07 2.65 -9.63
N GLY A 53 -21.24 3.59 -8.69
CA GLY A 53 -21.98 3.40 -7.44
C GLY A 53 -21.36 2.35 -6.51
N VAL A 54 -20.03 2.18 -6.59
CA VAL A 54 -19.29 1.21 -5.77
C VAL A 54 -18.92 1.79 -4.41
N GLN A 55 -18.59 0.94 -3.43
CA GLN A 55 -18.39 1.39 -2.05
C GLN A 55 -16.93 1.73 -1.71
N ALA A 56 -15.97 1.13 -2.41
CA ALA A 56 -14.56 1.23 -2.07
C ALA A 56 -13.64 0.85 -3.24
N VAL A 57 -12.36 1.22 -3.12
CA VAL A 57 -11.30 0.80 -4.02
C VAL A 57 -10.40 -0.23 -3.35
N MET A 58 -10.22 -1.39 -3.99
CA MET A 58 -9.36 -2.44 -3.49
C MET A 58 -7.91 -2.30 -3.99
N PHE A 59 -6.93 -2.44 -3.11
CA PHE A 59 -5.51 -2.55 -3.47
C PHE A 59 -4.91 -3.90 -3.10
N GLY A 60 -3.99 -4.38 -3.93
CA GLY A 60 -3.21 -5.61 -3.69
C GLY A 60 -2.00 -5.41 -2.78
N HIS A 61 -2.10 -4.58 -1.74
CA HIS A 61 -1.04 -4.48 -0.74
C HIS A 61 -0.99 -5.76 0.09
N HIS A 62 0.21 -6.22 0.43
CA HIS A 62 0.43 -7.45 1.18
C HIS A 62 1.28 -7.23 2.44
N GLN A 63 1.49 -8.27 3.25
CA GLN A 63 2.19 -8.14 4.55
C GLN A 63 3.60 -7.53 4.41
N GLY A 64 4.34 -7.89 3.35
CA GLY A 64 5.64 -7.26 3.05
C GLY A 64 5.58 -5.74 2.82
N ASP A 65 4.48 -5.20 2.28
CA ASP A 65 4.32 -3.75 2.11
C ASP A 65 4.11 -3.04 3.44
N LEU A 66 3.37 -3.68 4.37
CA LEU A 66 3.21 -3.21 5.74
C LEU A 66 4.58 -3.13 6.43
N GLN A 67 5.37 -4.21 6.36
CA GLN A 67 6.70 -4.28 6.97
C GLN A 67 7.64 -3.19 6.44
N GLU A 68 7.63 -2.93 5.13
CA GLU A 68 8.40 -1.85 4.51
C GLU A 68 7.95 -0.45 4.96
N ASN A 69 6.63 -0.27 5.14
CA ASN A 69 6.07 0.96 5.68
C ASN A 69 6.46 1.17 7.13
N VAL A 70 6.40 0.14 7.98
CA VAL A 70 6.84 0.22 9.38
C VAL A 70 8.27 0.71 9.48
N ILE A 71 9.20 0.10 8.73
CA ILE A 71 10.60 0.53 8.70
C ILE A 71 10.70 2.00 8.25
N SER A 72 9.98 2.36 7.18
CA SER A 72 10.01 3.72 6.65
C SER A 72 9.46 4.75 7.63
N ASN A 73 8.37 4.43 8.32
CA ASN A 73 7.68 5.31 9.26
C ASN A 73 8.50 5.50 10.54
N LEU A 74 9.10 4.44 11.08
CA LEU A 74 10.02 4.52 12.21
C LEU A 74 11.17 5.49 11.93
N MET A 75 11.76 5.43 10.72
CA MET A 75 12.92 6.25 10.36
C MET A 75 12.57 7.70 9.97
N LYS A 76 11.37 7.95 9.43
CA LYS A 76 11.01 9.27 8.87
C LYS A 76 10.08 10.10 9.74
N ARG A 77 9.16 9.47 10.48
CA ARG A 77 8.04 10.17 11.13
C ARG A 77 7.81 9.76 12.59
N CYS A 78 8.22 8.55 12.98
CA CYS A 78 8.13 8.01 14.34
C CYS A 78 6.79 8.29 15.04
N GLN A 79 5.66 8.03 14.35
CA GLN A 79 4.33 8.24 14.91
C GLN A 79 3.86 6.96 15.61
N LEU A 80 3.97 6.94 16.95
CA LEU A 80 3.72 5.73 17.75
C LEU A 80 2.32 5.13 17.59
N LEU A 81 1.31 5.95 17.34
CA LEU A 81 -0.08 5.51 17.18
C LEU A 81 -0.47 5.21 15.72
N ASP A 82 0.47 5.35 14.78
CA ASP A 82 0.28 5.05 13.36
C ASP A 82 1.61 4.59 12.72
N ILE A 83 2.27 3.61 13.34
CA ILE A 83 3.52 3.08 12.80
C ILE A 83 3.26 2.29 11.51
N ALA A 84 2.12 1.59 11.44
CA ALA A 84 1.70 0.82 10.27
C ALA A 84 1.54 1.72 9.02
N GLY A 85 0.94 2.91 9.18
CA GLY A 85 0.64 3.83 8.07
C GLY A 85 -0.27 3.23 6.99
N MET A 86 -0.89 2.08 7.27
CA MET A 86 -1.91 1.44 6.45
C MET A 86 -2.70 0.44 7.28
N ALA A 87 -3.99 0.32 6.98
CA ALA A 87 -4.89 -0.65 7.59
C ALA A 87 -5.63 -1.45 6.51
N VAL A 88 -6.29 -2.54 6.92
CA VAL A 88 -7.11 -3.39 6.03
C VAL A 88 -8.23 -2.57 5.39
N GLU A 89 -8.84 -1.69 6.18
CA GLU A 89 -9.81 -0.69 5.75
C GLU A 89 -9.34 0.69 6.19
N ASP A 90 -9.49 1.68 5.31
CA ASP A 90 -8.96 3.02 5.50
C ASP A 90 -9.74 4.01 4.63
N VAL A 91 -9.76 5.29 5.01
CA VAL A 91 -10.35 6.36 4.20
C VAL A 91 -9.25 7.36 3.86
N SER A 92 -9.01 7.56 2.57
CA SER A 92 -7.92 8.43 2.11
C SER A 92 -8.39 9.33 0.98
N SER A 93 -8.29 10.64 1.19
CA SER A 93 -8.80 11.66 0.26
C SER A 93 -10.27 11.39 -0.13
N ASP A 94 -11.10 11.13 0.88
CA ASP A 94 -12.54 10.82 0.78
C ASP A 94 -12.90 9.52 0.05
N VAL A 95 -11.90 8.74 -0.35
CA VAL A 95 -12.07 7.41 -0.97
C VAL A 95 -11.91 6.33 0.09
N THR A 96 -12.93 5.48 0.25
CA THR A 96 -12.83 4.23 1.02
C THR A 96 -11.90 3.25 0.32
N ILE A 97 -10.94 2.71 1.05
CA ILE A 97 -9.92 1.80 0.56
C ILE A 97 -10.00 0.47 1.33
N TRP A 98 -9.98 -0.63 0.57
CA TRP A 98 -9.83 -1.97 1.12
C TRP A 98 -8.53 -2.63 0.66
N ARG A 99 -7.84 -3.34 1.55
CA ARG A 99 -6.59 -4.06 1.29
C ARG A 99 -6.71 -5.51 1.74
N PRO A 100 -7.51 -6.35 1.03
CA PRO A 100 -7.81 -7.71 1.47
C PRO A 100 -6.57 -8.61 1.54
N LEU A 101 -5.53 -8.30 0.76
CA LEU A 101 -4.29 -9.09 0.75
C LEU A 101 -3.30 -8.69 1.85
N LEU A 102 -3.59 -7.66 2.64
CA LEU A 102 -2.66 -7.09 3.62
C LEU A 102 -2.17 -8.11 4.67
N PRO A 103 -3.01 -9.03 5.18
CA PRO A 103 -2.57 -10.04 6.15
C PRO A 103 -1.71 -11.16 5.52
N HIS A 104 -1.67 -11.28 4.20
CA HIS A 104 -1.07 -12.40 3.50
C HIS A 104 0.38 -12.13 3.10
N VAL A 105 1.22 -13.17 3.17
CA VAL A 105 2.59 -13.11 2.66
C VAL A 105 2.60 -13.20 1.14
N LYS A 106 3.61 -12.59 0.52
CA LYS A 106 3.74 -12.52 -0.95
C LYS A 106 3.80 -13.91 -1.60
N ASP A 107 4.46 -14.87 -0.97
CA ASP A 107 4.63 -16.22 -1.53
C ASP A 107 3.31 -16.98 -1.63
N GLU A 108 2.40 -16.80 -0.66
CA GLU A 108 1.04 -17.39 -0.71
C GLU A 108 0.23 -16.78 -1.86
N ILE A 109 0.32 -15.46 -2.05
CA ILE A 109 -0.37 -14.76 -3.15
C ILE A 109 0.15 -15.26 -4.50
N LEU A 110 1.46 -15.45 -4.65
CA LEU A 110 2.07 -15.96 -5.88
C LEU A 110 1.74 -17.45 -6.11
N ALA A 111 1.72 -18.26 -5.07
CA ALA A 111 1.31 -19.67 -5.15
C ALA A 111 -0.15 -19.79 -5.62
N PHE A 112 -1.04 -18.97 -5.07
CA PHE A 112 -2.42 -18.87 -5.53
C PHE A 112 -2.49 -18.46 -7.00
N ALA A 113 -1.77 -17.40 -7.39
CA ALA A 113 -1.75 -16.93 -8.77
C ALA A 113 -1.26 -18.02 -9.74
N HIS A 114 -0.22 -18.77 -9.36
CA HIS A 114 0.29 -19.88 -10.16
C HIS A 114 -0.72 -21.04 -10.26
N GLN A 115 -1.35 -21.42 -9.15
CA GLN A 115 -2.33 -22.50 -9.09
C GLN A 115 -3.55 -22.24 -9.99
N TYR A 116 -4.04 -21.01 -10.00
CA TYR A 116 -5.26 -20.63 -10.73
C TYR A 116 -4.98 -19.93 -12.07
N GLY A 117 -3.72 -19.83 -12.48
CA GLY A 117 -3.34 -19.21 -13.76
C GLY A 117 -3.62 -17.70 -13.81
N VAL A 118 -3.58 -17.01 -12.68
CA VAL A 118 -3.72 -15.54 -12.62
C VAL A 118 -2.40 -14.90 -13.05
N PRO A 119 -2.36 -14.14 -14.16
CA PRO A 119 -1.14 -13.54 -14.63
C PRO A 119 -0.70 -12.38 -13.72
N TYR A 120 0.61 -12.24 -13.53
CA TYR A 120 1.19 -11.14 -12.76
C TYR A 120 2.48 -10.64 -13.40
N PHE A 121 2.82 -9.38 -13.15
CA PHE A 121 4.10 -8.80 -13.58
C PHE A 121 5.18 -9.06 -12.53
N LYS A 122 6.43 -9.21 -13.00
CA LYS A 122 7.59 -9.25 -12.12
C LYS A 122 7.82 -7.89 -11.46
N ASP A 123 8.41 -7.89 -10.28
CA ASP A 123 8.74 -6.66 -9.55
C ASP A 123 9.71 -5.80 -10.37
N THR A 124 9.28 -4.59 -10.71
CA THR A 124 10.09 -3.60 -11.45
C THR A 124 10.61 -2.49 -10.55
N THR A 125 10.59 -2.66 -9.23
CA THR A 125 11.06 -1.67 -8.26
C THR A 125 12.55 -1.36 -8.50
N PRO A 126 12.92 -0.12 -8.88
CA PRO A 126 14.31 0.19 -9.19
C PRO A 126 15.21 0.07 -7.95
N ALA A 127 16.39 -0.53 -8.10
CA ALA A 127 17.33 -0.74 -6.99
C ALA A 127 17.78 0.55 -6.29
N TRP A 128 17.88 1.66 -7.04
CA TRP A 128 18.25 2.98 -6.52
C TRP A 128 17.14 3.66 -5.71
N SER A 129 15.90 3.17 -5.79
CA SER A 129 14.80 3.73 -5.00
C SER A 129 14.92 3.32 -3.54
N THR A 130 14.38 4.12 -2.60
CA THR A 130 14.38 3.77 -1.17
C THR A 130 13.81 2.38 -0.92
N ARG A 131 12.73 2.01 -1.62
CA ARG A 131 12.09 0.69 -1.51
C ARG A 131 12.98 -0.41 -2.08
N GLY A 132 13.64 -0.16 -3.21
CA GLY A 132 14.61 -1.08 -3.79
C GLY A 132 15.84 -1.30 -2.90
N SER A 133 16.41 -0.24 -2.33
CA SER A 133 17.52 -0.35 -1.38
C SER A 133 17.10 -1.06 -0.08
N MET A 134 15.87 -0.82 0.38
CA MET A 134 15.33 -1.53 1.54
C MET A 134 15.24 -3.05 1.28
N ARG A 135 14.64 -3.46 0.16
CA ARG A 135 14.51 -4.87 -0.23
C ARG A 135 15.84 -5.55 -0.50
N ASN A 136 16.77 -4.87 -1.19
CA ASN A 136 17.98 -5.49 -1.71
C ASN A 136 19.18 -5.41 -0.75
N GLN A 137 19.19 -4.48 0.21
CA GLN A 137 20.34 -4.24 1.08
C GLN A 137 19.95 -4.35 2.55
N LEU A 138 18.96 -3.56 2.99
CA LEU A 138 18.63 -3.47 4.41
C LEU A 138 17.98 -4.74 4.95
N GLN A 139 16.94 -5.25 4.29
CA GLN A 139 16.23 -6.45 4.73
C GLN A 139 17.15 -7.69 4.79
N PRO A 140 18.00 -7.98 3.79
CA PRO A 140 18.99 -9.04 3.89
C PRO A 140 19.96 -8.87 5.06
N LEU A 141 20.44 -7.65 5.30
CA LEU A 141 21.34 -7.36 6.42
C LEU A 141 20.65 -7.58 7.78
N LEU A 142 19.39 -7.15 7.91
CA LEU A 142 18.60 -7.39 9.12
C LEU A 142 18.34 -8.90 9.34
N ALA A 143 18.06 -9.63 8.27
CA ALA A 143 17.88 -11.08 8.33
C ALA A 143 19.16 -11.81 8.76
N ASP A 144 20.32 -11.37 8.27
CA ASP A 144 21.63 -11.90 8.64
C ASP A 144 21.95 -11.64 10.13
N MET A 145 21.70 -10.41 10.60
CA MET A 145 22.00 -9.99 11.97
C MET A 145 21.04 -10.55 13.03
N TYR A 146 19.75 -10.62 12.72
CA TYR A 146 18.68 -10.90 13.69
C TYR A 146 17.87 -12.17 13.38
N GLY A 147 18.20 -12.88 12.29
CA GLY A 147 17.44 -14.02 11.80
C GLY A 147 16.17 -13.61 11.05
N SER A 148 15.49 -14.59 10.43
CA SER A 148 14.29 -14.37 9.61
C SER A 148 13.05 -13.88 10.39
N GLY A 149 13.06 -13.97 11.73
CA GLY A 149 11.94 -13.58 12.58
C GLY A 149 11.70 -12.08 12.70
N TYR A 150 12.64 -11.22 12.28
CA TYR A 150 12.50 -9.77 12.47
C TYR A 150 11.29 -9.17 11.73
N LEU A 151 10.90 -9.72 10.56
CA LEU A 151 9.73 -9.26 9.82
C LEU A 151 8.43 -9.51 10.58
N GLN A 152 8.35 -10.65 11.29
CA GLN A 152 7.22 -10.94 12.17
C GLN A 152 7.17 -9.94 13.33
N ASN A 153 8.32 -9.62 13.93
CA ASN A 153 8.40 -8.62 15.00
C ASN A 153 7.95 -7.23 14.53
N LEU A 154 8.31 -6.82 13.31
CA LEU A 154 7.83 -5.56 12.71
C LEU A 154 6.32 -5.56 12.50
N SER A 155 5.76 -6.70 12.09
CA SER A 155 4.31 -6.86 11.89
C SER A 155 3.58 -6.79 13.23
N SER A 156 4.08 -7.47 14.27
CA SER A 156 3.53 -7.38 15.63
C SER A 156 3.66 -5.98 16.22
N LEU A 157 4.75 -5.25 15.93
CA LEU A 157 4.89 -3.86 16.37
C LEU A 157 3.83 -2.95 15.74
N ALA A 158 3.52 -3.13 14.45
CA ALA A 158 2.43 -2.43 13.78
C ALA A 158 1.07 -2.76 14.40
N GLU A 159 0.83 -4.03 14.70
CA GLU A 159 -0.41 -4.48 15.35
C GLU A 159 -0.58 -3.86 16.74
N HIS A 160 0.46 -3.93 17.59
CA HIS A 160 0.43 -3.32 18.92
C HIS A 160 0.24 -1.80 18.86
N SER A 161 0.87 -1.13 17.88
CA SER A 161 0.69 0.30 17.62
C SER A 161 -0.76 0.64 17.28
N CYS A 162 -1.41 -0.18 16.45
CA CYS A 162 -2.82 -0.02 16.08
C CYS A 162 -3.75 -0.23 17.28
N GLN A 163 -3.55 -1.31 18.06
CA GLN A 163 -4.31 -1.59 19.28
C GLN A 163 -4.17 -0.46 20.31
N MET A 164 -2.97 0.10 20.47
CA MET A 164 -2.74 1.24 21.35
C MET A 164 -3.49 2.49 20.85
N SER A 165 -3.47 2.75 19.54
CA SER A 165 -4.18 3.86 18.92
C SER A 165 -5.68 3.80 19.17
N GLU A 166 -6.27 2.61 19.01
CA GLU A 166 -7.68 2.36 19.27
C GLU A 166 -8.03 2.64 20.75
N LEU A 167 -7.24 2.11 21.68
CA LEU A 167 -7.45 2.36 23.12
C LEU A 167 -7.38 3.84 23.47
N VAL A 168 -6.39 4.57 22.93
CA VAL A 168 -6.26 6.02 23.14
C VAL A 168 -7.47 6.76 22.54
N HIS A 169 -7.90 6.38 21.34
CA HIS A 169 -9.02 7.04 20.69
C HIS A 169 -10.32 6.86 21.49
N VAL A 170 -10.69 5.62 21.79
CA VAL A 170 -11.95 5.26 22.46
C VAL A 170 -11.99 5.76 23.90
N HIS A 171 -10.91 5.58 24.66
CA HIS A 171 -10.94 5.86 26.10
C HIS A 171 -10.45 7.25 26.48
N ILE A 172 -9.61 7.89 25.66
CA ILE A 172 -9.01 9.19 25.97
C ILE A 172 -9.57 10.30 25.09
N LEU A 173 -9.76 10.09 23.79
CA LEU A 173 -10.13 11.18 22.87
C LEU A 173 -11.64 11.33 22.69
N GLU A 174 -12.36 10.26 22.37
CA GLU A 174 -13.80 10.27 22.13
C GLU A 174 -14.63 10.96 23.24
N PRO A 175 -14.32 10.80 24.55
CA PRO A 175 -15.07 11.48 25.60
C PRO A 175 -15.04 13.02 25.51
N PHE A 176 -14.02 13.61 24.88
CA PHE A 176 -13.82 15.05 24.78
C PHE A 176 -14.12 15.63 23.39
N LEU A 177 -14.38 14.78 22.39
CA LEU A 177 -14.69 15.20 21.02
C LEU A 177 -16.20 15.41 20.78
N LYS A 178 -16.99 15.49 21.85
CA LYS A 178 -18.42 15.83 21.81
C LYS A 178 -18.66 17.33 21.77
#